data_AF-A0A8C0VW87-F1
#
_entry.id   AF-A0A8C0VW87-F1
#
_cell.length_a   1.000
_cell.length_b   1.000
_cell.length_c   1.000
_cell.angle_alpha   90.00
_cell.angle_beta   90.00
_cell.angle_gamma   90.00
#
_symmetry.space_group_name_H-M   'P 1'
#
loop_
_entity.id
_entity.type
_entity.pdbx_description
1 polymer ?
#
loop_
_entity_poly.entity_id
_entity_poly.type
_entity_poly.pdbx_seq_one_letter_code
_entity_poly.pdbx_strand_id
1 'polypeptide(L)'
;MAWQGWPAPWLWVSGCGLLLVAFVLLVSPRCCRARRGLRGLLMTRSQRLLFRIGYSLYTRTWLGYLFYRQQLRRARNRYPKGHSKTQPRLFNGVKVLPIPVLSDNYSYLIIDTQARLAVAVDPSDPRAVQASIEKEGVTLVAILCTHKHWDHSGGNRDLSRRHRDCRVYGSPQDGIPYLTHPLCHQDVVSVGRLQIRALATPGHTQGHLVYLLDGEPYKGPSCLFSGDLLFLSGCGRTFEGTAETMLSSLDTVLGLGDDTLLWPGHEYAEENLGFAGVVEPENLARERKMQWVQRQRLERKSTVWTQGWGQAPSPAIWSPKPWPVGASQSSGLFKSELLEPKRVGGWAGFPVLGPFSSFCSPSQCLSPRSARPPWERSAPTTHS
;
A
#
# COMPACT_ATOMS: atom_id res chain seq x y z
N MET A 1 21.88 3.88 -74.83
CA MET A 1 22.56 2.61 -75.17
C MET A 1 23.77 2.45 -74.27
N ALA A 2 23.94 1.23 -73.76
CA ALA A 2 25.17 0.64 -73.21
C ALA A 2 25.79 1.19 -71.91
N TRP A 3 25.71 0.31 -70.91
CA TRP A 3 26.68 0.05 -69.85
C TRP A 3 28.15 0.07 -70.30
N GLN A 4 29.07 0.42 -69.37
CA GLN A 4 30.03 -0.50 -68.71
C GLN A 4 31.14 0.29 -67.98
N GLY A 5 31.57 -0.17 -66.78
CA GLY A 5 32.91 0.09 -66.24
C GLY A 5 33.03 0.67 -64.82
N TRP A 6 32.97 -0.19 -63.80
CA TRP A 6 33.70 -0.06 -62.51
C TRP A 6 35.03 -0.83 -62.66
N PRO A 7 36.12 -0.66 -61.84
CA PRO A 7 36.05 -0.64 -60.37
C PRO A 7 37.16 0.13 -59.60
N ALA A 8 36.96 0.32 -58.28
CA ALA A 8 37.94 0.11 -57.20
C ALA A 8 37.56 0.86 -55.90
N PRO A 9 37.90 0.32 -54.72
CA PRO A 9 36.98 0.25 -53.58
C PRO A 9 37.58 0.81 -52.29
N TRP A 10 37.16 1.99 -51.85
CA TRP A 10 37.71 2.60 -50.63
C TRP A 10 36.67 3.24 -49.68
N LEU A 11 35.42 2.80 -49.73
CA LEU A 11 34.37 3.26 -48.81
C LEU A 11 33.54 2.15 -48.15
N TRP A 12 34.04 0.90 -48.15
CA TRP A 12 33.38 -0.23 -47.47
C TRP A 12 34.18 -0.87 -46.32
N VAL A 13 35.39 -0.39 -46.01
CA VAL A 13 36.23 -1.03 -44.98
C VAL A 13 35.98 -0.51 -43.57
N SER A 14 35.37 0.68 -43.38
CA SER A 14 35.07 1.19 -42.03
C SER A 14 33.69 0.78 -41.49
N GLY A 15 32.74 0.41 -42.35
CA GLY A 15 31.38 0.02 -41.97
C GLY A 15 31.24 -1.47 -41.63
N CYS A 16 31.99 -2.35 -42.30
CA CYS A 16 31.95 -3.78 -42.02
C CYS A 16 32.76 -4.17 -40.78
N GLY A 17 33.77 -3.39 -40.38
CA GLY A 17 34.57 -3.66 -39.17
C GLY A 17 33.77 -3.50 -37.86
N LEU A 18 32.90 -2.50 -37.75
CA LEU A 18 32.06 -2.27 -36.56
C LEU A 18 30.93 -3.31 -36.42
N LEU A 19 30.38 -3.78 -37.55
CA LEU A 19 29.40 -4.87 -37.57
C LEU A 19 30.05 -6.25 -37.31
N LEU A 20 31.28 -6.50 -37.76
CA LEU A 20 32.02 -7.72 -37.42
C LEU A 20 32.45 -7.75 -35.94
N VAL A 21 32.84 -6.62 -35.35
CA VAL A 21 33.15 -6.55 -33.91
C VAL A 21 31.87 -6.76 -33.08
N ALA A 22 30.73 -6.22 -33.50
CA ALA A 22 29.44 -6.47 -32.85
C ALA A 22 29.00 -7.94 -32.97
N PHE A 23 29.25 -8.60 -34.11
CA PHE A 23 28.87 -10.01 -34.34
C PHE A 23 29.84 -11.00 -33.65
N VAL A 24 31.15 -10.74 -33.65
CA VAL A 24 32.14 -11.53 -32.89
C VAL A 24 31.94 -11.35 -31.37
N LEU A 25 31.44 -10.18 -30.94
CA LEU A 25 30.97 -9.97 -29.57
C LEU A 25 29.58 -10.59 -29.28
N LEU A 26 28.90 -11.19 -30.25
CA LEU A 26 27.62 -11.90 -30.03
C LEU A 26 27.75 -13.42 -30.15
N VAL A 27 28.80 -13.94 -30.81
CA VAL A 27 28.90 -15.38 -31.16
C VAL A 27 30.08 -16.13 -30.49
N SER A 28 31.06 -15.47 -29.87
CA SER A 28 32.21 -16.18 -29.25
C SER A 28 31.91 -16.77 -27.84
N PRO A 29 32.16 -18.08 -27.57
CA PRO A 29 31.75 -18.77 -26.34
C PRO A 29 32.67 -18.61 -25.12
N ARG A 30 33.59 -17.63 -25.08
CA ARG A 30 34.53 -17.47 -23.96
C ARG A 30 34.60 -16.03 -23.45
N CYS A 31 33.56 -15.59 -22.73
CA CYS A 31 33.65 -14.65 -21.59
C CYS A 31 32.25 -14.39 -20.99
N CYS A 32 31.76 -15.32 -20.16
CA CYS A 32 30.36 -15.36 -19.71
C CYS A 32 30.01 -14.48 -18.49
N ARG A 33 30.94 -13.71 -17.90
CA ARG A 33 30.67 -12.93 -16.67
C ARG A 33 30.38 -11.44 -16.89
N ALA A 34 31.11 -10.76 -17.77
CA ALA A 34 30.95 -9.31 -18.00
C ALA A 34 29.70 -8.93 -18.84
N ARG A 35 29.32 -9.76 -19.83
CA ARG A 35 28.14 -9.51 -20.69
C ARG A 35 26.78 -9.68 -19.99
N ARG A 36 26.72 -10.48 -18.92
CA ARG A 36 25.50 -10.65 -18.10
C ARG A 36 25.25 -9.43 -17.22
N GLY A 37 26.32 -8.79 -16.71
CA GLY A 37 26.22 -7.57 -15.90
C GLY A 37 25.68 -6.38 -16.69
N LEU A 38 26.18 -6.12 -17.89
CA LEU A 38 25.75 -4.95 -18.69
C LEU A 38 24.31 -5.11 -19.23
N ARG A 39 23.94 -6.31 -19.70
CA ARG A 39 22.55 -6.61 -20.11
C ARG A 39 21.58 -6.59 -18.92
N GLY A 40 21.99 -7.09 -17.75
CA GLY A 40 21.21 -7.02 -16.51
C GLY A 40 21.01 -5.58 -16.01
N LEU A 41 22.03 -4.71 -16.11
CA LEU A 41 21.94 -3.32 -15.72
C LEU A 41 21.07 -2.48 -16.68
N LEU A 42 21.18 -2.73 -17.99
CA LEU A 42 20.31 -2.12 -19.00
C LEU A 42 18.86 -2.61 -18.90
N MET A 43 18.63 -3.91 -18.63
CA MET A 43 17.29 -4.46 -18.41
C MET A 43 16.67 -4.00 -17.08
N THR A 44 17.42 -3.91 -15.99
CA THR A 44 16.89 -3.39 -14.70
C THR A 44 16.58 -1.90 -14.76
N ARG A 45 17.40 -1.10 -15.45
CA ARG A 45 17.10 0.32 -15.71
C ARG A 45 15.91 0.52 -16.65
N SER A 46 15.79 -0.27 -17.72
CA SER A 46 14.65 -0.17 -18.64
C SER A 46 13.34 -0.64 -17.99
N GLN A 47 13.38 -1.68 -17.15
CA GLN A 47 12.21 -2.10 -16.37
C GLN A 47 11.80 -1.04 -15.33
N ARG A 48 12.76 -0.37 -14.68
CA ARG A 48 12.47 0.78 -13.81
C ARG A 48 11.83 1.93 -14.57
N LEU A 49 12.29 2.23 -15.78
CA LEU A 49 11.72 3.30 -16.61
C LEU A 49 10.32 2.95 -17.10
N LEU A 50 10.11 1.76 -17.65
CA LEU A 50 8.81 1.28 -18.11
C LEU A 50 7.80 1.21 -16.96
N PHE A 51 8.23 0.75 -15.79
CA PHE A 51 7.42 0.79 -14.57
C PHE A 51 7.02 2.21 -14.20
N ARG A 52 7.97 3.17 -14.18
CA ARG A 52 7.65 4.57 -13.87
C ARG A 52 6.66 5.18 -14.86
N ILE A 53 6.80 4.87 -16.15
CA ILE A 53 5.86 5.30 -17.18
C ILE A 53 4.48 4.67 -16.94
N GLY A 54 4.40 3.34 -16.80
CA GLY A 54 3.15 2.62 -16.57
C GLY A 54 2.44 3.05 -15.29
N TYR A 55 3.20 3.23 -14.20
CA TYR A 55 2.69 3.71 -12.93
C TYR A 55 2.21 5.17 -13.00
N SER A 56 2.91 6.04 -13.74
CA SER A 56 2.45 7.40 -14.00
C SER A 56 1.16 7.40 -14.83
N LEU A 57 1.03 6.52 -15.83
CA LEU A 57 -0.20 6.37 -16.60
C LEU A 57 -1.35 5.90 -15.72
N TYR A 58 -1.10 4.92 -14.84
CA TYR A 58 -2.08 4.42 -13.88
C TYR A 58 -2.54 5.52 -12.91
N THR A 59 -1.63 6.26 -12.30
CA THR A 59 -1.97 7.19 -11.22
C THR A 59 -2.45 8.56 -11.70
N ARG A 60 -1.98 9.05 -12.86
CA ARG A 60 -2.18 10.45 -13.28
C ARG A 60 -3.10 10.65 -14.48
N THR A 61 -3.53 9.59 -15.14
CA THR A 61 -4.27 9.72 -16.40
C THR A 61 -5.61 8.99 -16.37
N TRP A 62 -6.48 9.37 -17.30
CA TRP A 62 -7.76 8.73 -17.52
C TRP A 62 -7.63 7.23 -17.90
N LEU A 63 -6.48 6.82 -18.44
CA LEU A 63 -6.21 5.41 -18.77
C LEU A 63 -6.15 4.54 -17.52
N GLY A 64 -5.54 5.04 -16.44
CA GLY A 64 -5.56 4.36 -15.15
C GLY A 64 -6.96 4.20 -14.59
N TYR A 65 -7.77 5.26 -14.70
CA TYR A 65 -9.18 5.20 -14.33
C TYR A 65 -9.96 4.17 -15.18
N LEU A 66 -9.70 4.07 -16.48
CA LEU A 66 -10.29 3.02 -17.32
C LEU A 66 -9.88 1.62 -16.88
N PHE A 67 -8.60 1.42 -16.59
CA PHE A 67 -8.06 0.14 -16.13
C PHE A 67 -8.75 -0.29 -14.83
N TYR A 68 -8.85 0.62 -13.85
CA TYR A 68 -9.64 0.41 -12.64
C TYR A 68 -11.10 0.05 -12.94
N ARG A 69 -11.78 0.78 -13.84
CA ARG A 69 -13.17 0.44 -14.21
C ARG A 69 -13.31 -0.94 -14.83
N GLN A 70 -12.30 -1.38 -15.58
CA GLN A 70 -12.27 -2.74 -16.14
C GLN A 70 -12.05 -3.78 -15.04
N GLN A 71 -11.12 -3.56 -14.11
CA GLN A 71 -10.92 -4.41 -12.94
C GLN A 71 -12.21 -4.52 -12.11
N LEU A 72 -12.86 -3.39 -11.83
CA LEU A 72 -14.13 -3.32 -11.13
C LEU A 72 -15.22 -4.14 -11.81
N ARG A 73 -15.34 -4.04 -13.15
CA ARG A 73 -16.30 -4.83 -13.93
C ARG A 73 -16.00 -6.32 -13.83
N ARG A 74 -14.74 -6.72 -14.00
CA ARG A 74 -14.31 -8.13 -13.90
C ARG A 74 -14.56 -8.70 -12.52
N ALA A 75 -14.23 -7.93 -11.49
CA ALA A 75 -14.43 -8.30 -10.09
C ALA A 75 -15.91 -8.50 -9.77
N ARG A 76 -16.80 -7.57 -10.17
CA ARG A 76 -18.25 -7.74 -9.98
C ARG A 76 -18.80 -8.99 -10.67
N ASN A 77 -18.30 -9.31 -11.87
CA ASN A 77 -18.71 -10.52 -12.58
C ASN A 77 -18.21 -11.80 -11.86
N ARG A 78 -16.97 -11.78 -11.37
CA ARG A 78 -16.36 -12.93 -10.69
C ARG A 78 -16.88 -13.13 -9.26
N TYR A 79 -17.15 -12.03 -8.57
CA TYR A 79 -17.52 -11.96 -7.16
C TYR A 79 -18.72 -11.03 -6.94
N PRO A 80 -19.94 -11.41 -7.39
CA PRO A 80 -21.11 -10.54 -7.33
C PRO A 80 -21.54 -10.18 -5.90
N LYS A 81 -21.15 -10.98 -4.91
CA LYS A 81 -21.38 -10.73 -3.47
C LYS A 81 -20.10 -10.30 -2.73
N GLY A 82 -19.07 -9.87 -3.47
CA GLY A 82 -17.73 -9.62 -2.95
C GLY A 82 -16.88 -10.88 -2.84
N HIS A 83 -15.55 -10.72 -2.75
CA HIS A 83 -14.60 -11.85 -2.70
C HIS A 83 -14.68 -12.64 -1.40
N SER A 84 -15.06 -11.98 -0.30
CA SER A 84 -15.14 -12.56 1.04
C SER A 84 -16.52 -12.42 1.68
N LYS A 85 -16.83 -13.29 2.64
CA LYS A 85 -17.87 -13.12 3.65
C LYS A 85 -17.26 -12.35 4.81
N THR A 86 -17.83 -11.20 5.13
CA THR A 86 -17.37 -10.35 6.23
C THR A 86 -18.38 -10.37 7.37
N GLN A 87 -17.90 -10.11 8.58
CA GLN A 87 -18.74 -9.91 9.76
C GLN A 87 -18.51 -8.50 10.28
N PRO A 88 -19.56 -7.69 10.48
CA PRO A 88 -19.40 -6.42 11.15
C PRO A 88 -18.96 -6.63 12.60
N ARG A 89 -18.15 -5.72 13.12
CA ARG A 89 -17.80 -5.66 14.54
C ARG A 89 -18.58 -4.52 15.17
N LEU A 90 -19.29 -4.84 16.26
CA LEU A 90 -20.07 -3.88 17.03
C LEU A 90 -19.38 -3.66 18.37
N PHE A 91 -19.13 -2.39 18.68
CA PHE A 91 -18.69 -1.85 19.95
C PHE A 91 -19.80 -0.96 20.51
N ASN A 92 -19.58 -0.33 21.66
CA ASN A 92 -20.59 0.49 22.34
C ASN A 92 -21.03 1.72 21.51
N GLY A 93 -22.02 1.53 20.64
CA GLY A 93 -22.52 2.56 19.74
C GLY A 93 -21.67 2.79 18.47
N VAL A 94 -20.65 1.96 18.22
CA VAL A 94 -19.81 2.03 17.02
C VAL A 94 -19.81 0.70 16.28
N LYS A 95 -20.06 0.72 14.98
CA LYS A 95 -20.01 -0.47 14.13
C LYS A 95 -18.98 -0.29 13.01
N VAL A 96 -18.06 -1.24 12.87
CA VAL A 96 -17.12 -1.32 11.73
C VAL A 96 -17.57 -2.45 10.81
N LEU A 97 -17.89 -2.10 9.57
CA LEU A 97 -18.35 -3.03 8.54
C LEU A 97 -17.34 -3.12 7.40
N PRO A 98 -16.63 -4.26 7.25
CA PRO A 98 -15.80 -4.51 6.08
C PRO A 98 -16.65 -4.83 4.86
N ILE A 99 -16.33 -4.18 3.74
CA ILE A 99 -17.02 -4.31 2.46
C ILE A 99 -15.99 -4.87 1.46
N PRO A 100 -16.07 -6.16 1.10
CA PRO A 100 -15.17 -6.75 0.13
C PRO A 100 -15.48 -6.20 -1.27
N VAL A 101 -14.51 -5.53 -1.87
CA VAL A 101 -14.61 -4.89 -3.17
C VAL A 101 -13.49 -5.39 -4.08
N LEU A 102 -13.64 -5.20 -5.39
CA LEU A 102 -12.66 -5.67 -6.37
C LEU A 102 -12.34 -7.17 -6.18
N SER A 103 -11.10 -7.58 -6.41
CA SER A 103 -10.68 -8.99 -6.32
C SER A 103 -10.27 -9.38 -4.91
N ASP A 104 -9.68 -8.46 -4.15
CA ASP A 104 -9.12 -8.71 -2.81
C ASP A 104 -9.13 -7.48 -1.89
N ASN A 105 -9.51 -6.29 -2.38
CA ASN A 105 -9.57 -5.06 -1.58
C ASN A 105 -10.70 -5.06 -0.54
N TYR A 106 -10.54 -4.28 0.51
CA TYR A 106 -11.58 -3.93 1.47
C TYR A 106 -11.78 -2.43 1.53
N SER A 107 -13.04 -2.01 1.36
CA SER A 107 -13.52 -0.74 1.88
C SER A 107 -14.07 -0.97 3.30
N TYR A 108 -14.12 0.07 4.12
CA TYR A 108 -14.71 -0.01 5.46
C TYR A 108 -15.79 1.05 5.64
N LEU A 109 -16.91 0.69 6.27
CA LEU A 109 -17.92 1.62 6.73
C LEU A 109 -17.92 1.65 8.26
N ILE A 110 -17.54 2.77 8.83
CA ILE A 110 -17.51 3.03 10.27
C ILE A 110 -18.77 3.82 10.62
N ILE A 111 -19.58 3.31 11.54
CA ILE A 111 -20.92 3.85 11.83
C ILE A 111 -21.00 4.23 13.30
N ASP A 112 -21.39 5.47 13.58
CA ASP A 112 -22.01 5.83 14.87
C ASP A 112 -23.47 5.39 14.82
N THR A 113 -23.81 4.35 15.58
CA THR A 113 -25.14 3.74 15.49
C THR A 113 -26.22 4.59 16.16
N GLN A 114 -25.86 5.46 17.10
CA GLN A 114 -26.81 6.36 17.75
C GLN A 114 -27.11 7.57 16.86
N ALA A 115 -26.08 8.20 16.32
CA ALA A 115 -26.24 9.35 15.43
C ALA A 115 -26.66 8.97 14.00
N ARG A 116 -26.59 7.68 13.64
CA ARG A 116 -26.84 7.16 12.29
C ARG A 116 -25.95 7.82 11.23
N LEU A 117 -24.74 8.19 11.62
CA LEU A 117 -23.72 8.80 10.76
C LEU A 117 -22.66 7.77 10.41
N ALA A 118 -22.11 7.88 9.20
CA ALA A 118 -21.10 6.95 8.71
C ALA A 118 -19.92 7.66 8.03
N VAL A 119 -18.75 7.03 8.20
CA VAL A 119 -17.49 7.35 7.52
C VAL A 119 -17.09 6.14 6.68
N ALA A 120 -16.77 6.37 5.40
CA ALA A 120 -16.26 5.33 4.52
C ALA A 120 -14.74 5.47 4.35
N VAL A 121 -13.98 4.40 4.62
CA VAL A 121 -12.55 4.31 4.32
C VAL A 121 -12.35 3.60 2.99
N ASP A 122 -11.55 4.20 2.11
CA ASP A 122 -11.18 3.68 0.79
C ASP A 122 -12.35 3.09 0.00
N PRO A 123 -13.36 3.90 -0.38
CA PRO A 123 -14.57 3.38 -1.03
C PRO A 123 -14.35 3.05 -2.51
N SER A 124 -13.61 1.99 -2.79
CA SER A 124 -13.16 1.60 -4.14
C SER A 124 -14.29 1.21 -5.07
N ASP A 125 -15.31 0.48 -4.60
CA ASP A 125 -16.52 0.18 -5.36
C ASP A 125 -17.69 1.05 -4.85
N PRO A 126 -18.05 2.13 -5.56
CA PRO A 126 -19.10 3.03 -5.08
C PRO A 126 -20.48 2.36 -5.03
N ARG A 127 -20.75 1.30 -5.82
CA ARG A 127 -22.03 0.58 -5.77
C ARG A 127 -22.12 -0.32 -4.54
N ALA A 128 -21.05 -1.05 -4.22
CA ALA A 128 -21.02 -1.92 -3.04
C ALA A 128 -21.08 -1.10 -1.74
N VAL A 129 -20.36 0.02 -1.69
CA VAL A 129 -20.40 0.94 -0.55
C VAL A 129 -21.78 1.60 -0.42
N GLN A 130 -22.35 2.10 -1.51
CA GLN A 130 -23.70 2.69 -1.50
C GLN A 130 -24.78 1.70 -1.03
N ALA A 131 -24.73 0.45 -1.51
CA ALA A 131 -25.67 -0.59 -1.08
C ALA A 131 -25.55 -0.88 0.43
N SER A 132 -24.33 -0.81 0.98
CA SER A 132 -24.10 -0.99 2.41
C SER A 132 -24.63 0.19 3.22
N ILE A 133 -24.44 1.43 2.75
CA ILE A 133 -25.00 2.65 3.36
C ILE A 133 -26.53 2.56 3.42
N GLU A 134 -27.18 2.19 2.31
CA GLU A 134 -28.64 2.04 2.23
C GLU A 134 -29.16 0.93 3.15
N LYS A 135 -28.49 -0.23 3.16
CA LYS A 135 -28.86 -1.36 4.01
C LYS A 135 -28.77 -1.02 5.50
N GLU A 136 -27.76 -0.26 5.90
CA GLU A 136 -27.59 0.17 7.28
C GLU A 136 -28.51 1.37 7.63
N GLY A 137 -29.00 2.09 6.62
CA GLY A 137 -29.87 3.26 6.75
C GLY A 137 -29.19 4.46 7.40
N VAL A 138 -27.91 4.66 7.09
CA VAL A 138 -27.04 5.70 7.68
C VAL A 138 -26.75 6.82 6.69
N THR A 139 -26.41 7.99 7.20
CA THR A 139 -25.96 9.13 6.39
C THR A 139 -24.44 9.10 6.26
N LEU A 140 -23.93 9.04 5.02
CA LEU A 140 -22.50 9.17 4.76
C LEU A 140 -22.08 10.64 4.87
N VAL A 141 -21.19 10.96 5.80
CA VAL A 141 -20.73 12.35 6.04
C VAL A 141 -19.25 12.55 5.71
N ALA A 142 -18.46 11.48 5.69
CA ALA A 142 -17.04 11.56 5.38
C ALA A 142 -16.55 10.34 4.59
N ILE A 143 -15.62 10.60 3.68
CA ILE A 143 -14.78 9.62 3.01
C ILE A 143 -13.35 9.87 3.45
N LEU A 144 -12.66 8.83 3.92
CA LEU A 144 -11.24 8.86 4.27
C LEU A 144 -10.47 8.03 3.24
N CYS A 145 -9.57 8.65 2.49
CA CYS A 145 -8.70 7.94 1.55
C CYS A 145 -7.31 7.78 2.13
N THR A 146 -6.84 6.54 2.24
CA THR A 146 -5.49 6.25 2.74
C THR A 146 -4.45 6.75 1.74
N HIS A 147 -4.69 6.53 0.45
CA HIS A 147 -3.82 6.96 -0.63
C HIS A 147 -4.54 7.05 -1.98
N LYS A 148 -3.81 7.45 -3.03
CA LYS A 148 -4.37 7.84 -4.34
C LYS A 148 -4.73 6.73 -5.30
N HIS A 149 -4.34 5.48 -5.05
CA HIS A 149 -4.56 4.43 -6.05
C HIS A 149 -6.05 4.22 -6.29
N TRP A 150 -6.39 3.86 -7.52
CA TRP A 150 -7.78 3.84 -7.97
C TRP A 150 -8.60 2.75 -7.29
N ASP A 151 -7.94 1.68 -6.88
CA ASP A 151 -8.51 0.60 -6.08
C ASP A 151 -8.73 0.98 -4.61
N HIS A 152 -8.47 2.22 -4.21
CA HIS A 152 -8.85 2.80 -2.91
C HIS A 152 -9.74 4.04 -3.08
N SER A 153 -9.38 4.93 -4.01
CA SER A 153 -10.04 6.23 -4.23
C SER A 153 -11.06 6.25 -5.37
N GLY A 154 -11.22 5.14 -6.09
CA GLY A 154 -11.97 5.10 -7.35
C GLY A 154 -13.46 5.39 -7.25
N GLY A 155 -14.07 5.20 -6.08
CA GLY A 155 -15.47 5.53 -5.83
C GLY A 155 -15.72 6.94 -5.28
N ASN A 156 -14.68 7.71 -4.95
CA ASN A 156 -14.80 9.04 -4.35
C ASN A 156 -15.75 9.94 -5.15
N ARG A 157 -15.54 10.01 -6.46
CA ARG A 157 -16.37 10.82 -7.36
C ARG A 157 -17.84 10.47 -7.26
N ASP A 158 -18.15 9.20 -7.42
CA ASP A 158 -19.52 8.71 -7.55
C ASP A 158 -20.27 8.85 -6.22
N LEU A 159 -19.60 8.57 -5.09
CA LEU A 159 -20.18 8.79 -3.76
C LEU A 159 -20.33 10.27 -3.41
N SER A 160 -19.34 11.12 -3.69
CA SER A 160 -19.42 12.56 -3.38
C SER A 160 -20.52 13.26 -4.20
N ARG A 161 -20.76 12.81 -5.43
CA ARG A 161 -21.89 13.33 -6.25
C ARG A 161 -23.24 12.94 -5.68
N ARG A 162 -23.33 11.75 -5.06
CA ARG A 162 -24.56 11.22 -4.48
C ARG A 162 -24.85 11.78 -3.10
N HIS A 163 -23.81 12.04 -2.31
CA HIS A 163 -23.86 12.61 -0.96
C HIS A 163 -23.17 13.96 -0.98
N ARG A 164 -23.90 15.02 -1.37
CA ARG A 164 -23.29 16.34 -1.65
C ARG A 164 -22.60 16.98 -0.45
N ASP A 165 -23.07 16.68 0.76
CA ASP A 165 -22.50 17.20 2.01
C ASP A 165 -21.35 16.32 2.55
N CYS A 166 -21.04 15.21 1.86
CA CYS A 166 -19.96 14.32 2.25
C CYS A 166 -18.60 14.96 1.96
N ARG A 167 -17.75 14.96 2.98
CA ARG A 167 -16.39 15.51 2.91
C ARG A 167 -15.41 14.41 2.51
N VAL A 168 -14.51 14.68 1.57
CA VAL A 168 -13.47 13.75 1.15
C VAL A 168 -12.16 14.22 1.78
N TYR A 169 -11.60 13.36 2.61
CA TYR A 169 -10.36 13.57 3.32
C TYR A 169 -9.24 12.69 2.78
N GLY A 170 -8.01 13.18 2.94
CA GLY A 170 -6.80 12.49 2.53
C GLY A 170 -5.63 13.46 2.44
N SER A 171 -4.45 12.93 2.12
CA SER A 171 -3.26 13.78 2.03
C SER A 171 -3.26 14.64 0.76
N PRO A 172 -2.95 15.94 0.85
CA PRO A 172 -2.76 16.76 -0.34
C PRO A 172 -1.54 16.33 -1.18
N GLN A 173 -0.61 15.55 -0.60
CA GLN A 173 0.59 15.08 -1.29
C GLN A 173 0.30 13.96 -2.31
N ASP A 174 -0.85 13.28 -2.17
CA ASP A 174 -1.20 12.14 -3.03
C ASP A 174 -2.20 12.51 -4.15
N GLY A 175 -2.65 13.76 -4.25
CA GLY A 175 -3.57 14.13 -5.33
C GLY A 175 -4.86 13.31 -5.33
N ILE A 176 -5.42 13.07 -4.13
CA ILE A 176 -6.64 12.28 -3.93
C ILE A 176 -7.78 12.82 -4.80
N PRO A 177 -8.42 11.97 -5.64
CA PRO A 177 -9.56 12.39 -6.45
C PRO A 177 -10.70 12.94 -5.57
N TYR A 178 -11.21 14.11 -5.94
CA TYR A 178 -12.32 14.79 -5.25
C TYR A 178 -12.01 15.20 -3.80
N LEU A 179 -10.73 15.37 -3.45
CA LEU A 179 -10.33 15.88 -2.14
C LEU A 179 -10.97 17.25 -1.87
N THR A 180 -11.66 17.38 -0.72
CA THR A 180 -12.24 18.64 -0.26
C THR A 180 -11.64 19.12 1.05
N HIS A 181 -11.16 18.21 1.89
CA HIS A 181 -10.64 18.50 3.22
C HIS A 181 -9.28 17.82 3.41
N PRO A 182 -8.16 18.47 3.04
CA PRO A 182 -6.84 17.89 3.17
C PRO A 182 -6.51 17.61 4.66
N LEU A 183 -5.81 16.50 4.91
CA LEU A 183 -5.32 16.13 6.25
C LEU A 183 -3.80 16.03 6.27
N CYS A 184 -3.24 16.39 7.43
CA CYS A 184 -1.84 16.23 7.82
C CYS A 184 -1.71 15.20 8.95
N HIS A 185 -0.46 14.89 9.32
CA HIS A 185 -0.16 14.02 10.46
C HIS A 185 -0.77 14.60 11.76
N GLN A 186 -1.43 13.74 12.53
CA GLN A 186 -2.15 14.01 13.79
C GLN A 186 -3.46 14.81 13.66
N ASP A 187 -3.90 15.18 12.46
CA ASP A 187 -5.22 15.80 12.30
C ASP A 187 -6.32 14.82 12.70
N VAL A 188 -7.40 15.35 13.29
CA VAL A 188 -8.52 14.56 13.80
C VAL A 188 -9.79 14.91 13.02
N VAL A 189 -10.47 13.87 12.53
CA VAL A 189 -11.81 13.96 11.94
C VAL A 189 -12.82 13.46 12.96
N SER A 190 -13.73 14.35 13.37
CA SER A 190 -14.80 14.05 14.32
C SER A 190 -16.14 13.89 13.59
N VAL A 191 -16.82 12.76 13.80
CA VAL A 191 -18.15 12.46 13.26
C VAL A 191 -18.99 11.79 14.34
N GLY A 192 -19.97 12.51 14.92
CA GLY A 192 -20.69 11.99 16.09
C GLY A 192 -19.70 11.66 17.21
N ARG A 193 -19.71 10.41 17.70
CA ARG A 193 -18.72 9.89 18.66
C ARG A 193 -17.40 9.40 18.03
N LEU A 194 -17.32 9.32 16.71
CA LEU A 194 -16.14 8.80 16.02
C LEU A 194 -15.04 9.86 16.07
N GLN A 195 -13.91 9.53 16.69
CA GLN A 195 -12.70 10.35 16.69
C GLN A 195 -11.63 9.62 15.90
N ILE A 196 -11.34 10.09 14.68
CA ILE A 196 -10.45 9.40 13.75
C ILE A 196 -9.23 10.27 13.49
N ARG A 197 -8.06 9.80 13.92
CA ARG A 197 -6.79 10.49 13.74
C ARG A 197 -6.08 10.02 12.48
N ALA A 198 -5.64 10.96 11.65
CA ALA A 198 -4.78 10.68 10.50
C ALA A 198 -3.31 10.61 10.93
N LEU A 199 -2.61 9.54 10.56
CA LEU A 199 -1.17 9.41 10.78
C LEU A 199 -0.49 9.28 9.42
N ALA A 200 0.40 10.22 9.10
CA ALA A 200 1.22 10.14 7.89
C ALA A 200 2.19 8.95 7.95
N THR A 201 2.16 8.12 6.92
CA THR A 201 2.94 6.87 6.82
C THR A 201 3.49 6.71 5.39
N PRO A 202 4.34 7.64 4.93
CA PRO A 202 4.91 7.58 3.58
C PRO A 202 5.68 6.28 3.35
N GLY A 203 5.56 5.71 2.16
CA GLY A 203 6.25 4.46 1.82
C GLY A 203 5.67 3.82 0.58
N HIS A 204 4.44 3.32 0.69
CA HIS A 204 3.69 2.80 -0.44
C HIS A 204 3.46 3.91 -1.48
N THR A 205 2.82 5.00 -1.07
CA THR A 205 2.84 6.30 -1.76
C THR A 205 3.49 7.36 -0.88
N GLN A 206 3.82 8.51 -1.46
CA GLN A 206 4.38 9.64 -0.70
C GLN A 206 3.36 10.26 0.26
N GLY A 207 2.09 10.34 -0.15
CA GLY A 207 1.04 10.93 0.66
C GLY A 207 0.24 9.93 1.51
N HIS A 208 0.71 8.70 1.70
CA HIS A 208 -0.07 7.68 2.39
C HIS A 208 -0.39 8.09 3.84
N LEU A 209 -1.67 7.96 4.22
CA LEU A 209 -2.18 8.13 5.58
C LEU A 209 -2.79 6.81 6.06
N VAL A 210 -2.60 6.49 7.33
CA VAL A 210 -3.44 5.53 8.05
C VAL A 210 -4.39 6.25 8.98
N TYR A 211 -5.53 5.63 9.27
CA TYR A 211 -6.56 6.23 10.12
C TYR A 211 -6.74 5.41 11.40
N LEU A 212 -6.55 6.06 12.54
CA LEU A 212 -6.73 5.47 13.86
C LEU A 212 -8.05 5.98 14.46
N LEU A 213 -9.04 5.11 14.55
CA LEU A 213 -10.25 5.36 15.33
C LEU A 213 -9.95 5.13 16.81
N ASP A 214 -10.11 6.18 17.61
CA ASP A 214 -9.89 6.15 19.06
C ASP A 214 -11.00 5.35 19.75
N GLY A 215 -10.59 4.35 20.55
CA GLY A 215 -11.45 3.46 21.30
C GLY A 215 -12.07 4.06 22.56
N GLU A 216 -11.45 5.10 23.13
CA GLU A 216 -11.85 5.68 24.42
C GLU A 216 -13.30 6.20 24.42
N PRO A 217 -13.75 7.00 23.42
CA PRO A 217 -15.12 7.55 23.41
C PRO A 217 -16.23 6.49 23.42
N TYR A 218 -15.95 5.29 22.94
CA TYR A 218 -16.89 4.16 22.94
C TYR A 218 -16.46 2.99 23.82
N LYS A 219 -15.51 3.20 24.76
CA LYS A 219 -15.05 2.16 25.70
C LYS A 219 -14.77 0.81 25.01
N GLY A 220 -14.08 0.85 23.87
CA GLY A 220 -13.72 -0.33 23.08
C GLY A 220 -12.28 -0.24 22.58
N PRO A 221 -11.81 -1.24 21.81
CA PRO A 221 -10.47 -1.20 21.26
C PRO A 221 -10.36 -0.12 20.18
N SER A 222 -9.19 0.49 20.07
CA SER A 222 -8.86 1.35 18.93
C SER A 222 -8.83 0.54 17.63
N CYS A 223 -9.11 1.17 16.49
CA CYS A 223 -9.11 0.51 15.18
C CYS A 223 -8.19 1.25 14.20
N LEU A 224 -7.18 0.56 13.66
CA LEU A 224 -6.26 1.07 12.66
C LEU A 224 -6.66 0.62 11.25
N PHE A 225 -7.09 1.57 10.43
CA PHE A 225 -7.29 1.38 9.00
C PHE A 225 -5.99 1.69 8.27
N SER A 226 -5.25 0.65 7.92
CA SER A 226 -3.85 0.76 7.50
C SER A 226 -3.65 0.96 6.00
N GLY A 227 -4.71 0.85 5.19
CA GLY A 227 -4.60 0.86 3.74
C GLY A 227 -3.53 -0.11 3.27
N ASP A 228 -2.56 0.43 2.54
CA ASP A 228 -1.46 -0.32 1.95
C ASP A 228 -0.13 -0.12 2.69
N LEU A 229 -0.17 0.34 3.95
CA LEU A 229 1.01 0.32 4.81
C LEU A 229 1.25 -1.10 5.35
N LEU A 230 0.30 -1.61 6.11
CA LEU A 230 0.42 -2.83 6.91
C LEU A 230 -0.71 -3.79 6.59
N PHE A 231 -0.34 -5.02 6.28
CA PHE A 231 -1.24 -6.15 6.05
C PHE A 231 -1.03 -7.20 7.14
N LEU A 232 -1.91 -8.22 7.15
CA LEU A 232 -1.63 -9.39 7.99
C LEU A 232 -0.32 -10.04 7.50
N SER A 233 0.69 -10.07 8.38
CA SER A 233 2.03 -10.63 8.14
C SER A 233 2.79 -10.06 6.93
N GLY A 234 2.49 -8.82 6.51
CA GLY A 234 3.18 -8.18 5.39
C GLY A 234 2.99 -6.67 5.38
N CYS A 235 3.60 -6.00 4.41
CA CYS A 235 3.50 -4.55 4.21
C CYS A 235 3.30 -4.21 2.73
N GLY A 236 2.93 -2.97 2.46
CA GLY A 236 2.86 -2.45 1.09
C GLY A 236 4.18 -2.53 0.35
N ARG A 237 4.09 -2.67 -0.97
CA ARG A 237 5.23 -2.43 -1.85
C ARG A 237 5.58 -0.93 -1.85
N THR A 238 6.87 -0.60 -1.80
CA THR A 238 7.35 0.79 -1.87
C THR A 238 7.34 1.30 -3.32
N PHE A 239 6.20 1.83 -3.79
CA PHE A 239 6.12 2.42 -5.14
C PHE A 239 6.82 3.77 -5.23
N GLU A 240 6.65 4.61 -4.20
CA GLU A 240 7.15 6.00 -4.21
C GLU A 240 8.11 6.35 -3.06
N GLY A 241 8.17 5.50 -2.02
CA GLY A 241 9.10 5.63 -0.90
C GLY A 241 10.32 4.71 -0.98
N THR A 242 11.17 4.79 0.03
CA THR A 242 12.32 3.90 0.24
C THR A 242 12.00 2.84 1.29
N ALA A 243 12.86 1.83 1.44
CA ALA A 243 12.71 0.83 2.50
C ALA A 243 12.83 1.47 3.88
N GLU A 244 13.73 2.46 4.02
CA GLU A 244 13.93 3.24 5.24
C GLU A 244 12.67 4.05 5.59
N THR A 245 12.05 4.68 4.59
CA THR A 245 10.78 5.40 4.76
C THR A 245 9.66 4.45 5.21
N MET A 246 9.54 3.28 4.56
CA MET A 246 8.55 2.27 4.93
C MET A 246 8.76 1.77 6.37
N LEU A 247 10.00 1.50 6.76
CA LEU A 247 10.32 1.04 8.11
C LEU A 247 9.93 2.09 9.16
N SER A 248 10.28 3.36 8.96
CA SER A 248 9.88 4.45 9.86
C SER A 248 8.36 4.62 9.96
N SER A 249 7.64 4.41 8.86
CA SER A 249 6.18 4.42 8.85
C SER A 249 5.57 3.24 9.59
N LEU A 250 6.22 2.07 9.54
CA LEU A 250 5.79 0.90 10.32
C LEU A 250 6.07 1.09 11.81
N ASP A 251 7.21 1.67 12.19
CA ASP A 251 7.51 2.00 13.60
C ASP A 251 6.41 2.89 14.22
N THR A 252 5.85 3.81 13.44
CA THR A 252 4.75 4.68 13.87
C THR A 252 3.50 3.89 14.29
N VAL A 253 3.16 2.83 13.56
CA VAL A 253 1.98 2.01 13.88
C VAL A 253 2.28 0.88 14.84
N LEU A 254 3.52 0.37 14.89
CA LEU A 254 3.97 -0.63 15.85
C LEU A 254 4.05 -0.07 17.28
N GLY A 255 4.13 1.25 17.45
CA GLY A 255 4.01 1.92 18.75
C GLY A 255 2.58 2.04 19.30
N LEU A 256 1.56 1.58 18.56
CA LEU A 256 0.17 1.57 19.03
C LEU A 256 -0.07 0.41 20.01
N GLY A 257 -1.11 0.52 20.86
CA GLY A 257 -1.43 -0.50 21.86
C GLY A 257 -1.73 -1.87 21.24
N ASP A 258 -1.31 -2.94 21.93
CA ASP A 258 -1.47 -4.35 21.50
C ASP A 258 -2.93 -4.78 21.25
N ASP A 259 -3.88 -4.06 21.83
CA ASP A 259 -5.32 -4.26 21.70
C ASP A 259 -5.94 -3.56 20.48
N THR A 260 -5.16 -2.73 19.78
CA THR A 260 -5.59 -2.06 18.54
C THR A 260 -5.98 -3.11 17.51
N LEU A 261 -7.13 -2.95 16.87
CA LEU A 261 -7.57 -3.83 15.79
C LEU A 261 -7.07 -3.31 14.44
N LEU A 262 -6.33 -4.15 13.71
CA LEU A 262 -5.88 -3.85 12.36
C LEU A 262 -7.00 -4.08 11.34
N TRP A 263 -7.12 -3.20 10.34
CA TRP A 263 -8.07 -3.25 9.22
C TRP A 263 -7.35 -2.89 7.89
N PRO A 264 -6.71 -3.87 7.20
CA PRO A 264 -5.89 -3.66 6.01
C PRO A 264 -6.65 -3.34 4.72
N GLY A 265 -5.94 -2.79 3.73
CA GLY A 265 -6.49 -2.56 2.38
C GLY A 265 -6.84 -3.83 1.60
N HIS A 266 -6.14 -4.94 1.84
CA HIS A 266 -6.23 -6.16 1.02
C HIS A 266 -6.25 -7.47 1.83
N GLU A 267 -6.82 -8.51 1.21
CA GLU A 267 -6.83 -9.90 1.66
C GLU A 267 -5.55 -10.67 1.23
N TYR A 268 -4.37 -10.19 1.65
CA TYR A 268 -3.06 -10.76 1.28
C TYR A 268 -2.47 -11.74 2.31
N ALA A 269 -3.23 -12.08 3.34
CA ALA A 269 -2.78 -12.89 4.47
C ALA A 269 -2.08 -14.20 4.06
N GLU A 270 -2.65 -14.95 3.13
CA GLU A 270 -2.11 -16.25 2.71
C GLU A 270 -0.79 -16.10 1.94
N GLU A 271 -0.71 -15.15 1.00
CA GLU A 271 0.51 -14.88 0.22
C GLU A 271 1.64 -14.36 1.11
N ASN A 272 1.32 -13.43 2.02
CA ASN A 272 2.26 -12.86 2.98
C ASN A 272 2.83 -13.93 3.91
N LEU A 273 1.97 -14.78 4.48
CA LEU A 273 2.44 -15.89 5.32
C LEU A 273 3.25 -16.88 4.49
N GLY A 274 2.87 -17.13 3.23
CA GLY A 274 3.62 -17.93 2.27
C GLY A 274 5.07 -17.48 2.18
N PHE A 275 5.28 -16.19 1.90
CA PHE A 275 6.61 -15.57 1.88
C PHE A 275 7.31 -15.62 3.25
N ALA A 276 6.60 -15.34 4.34
CA ALA A 276 7.17 -15.42 5.69
C ALA A 276 7.70 -16.82 6.02
N GLY A 277 7.10 -17.90 5.49
CA GLY A 277 7.60 -19.26 5.65
C GLY A 277 8.90 -19.56 4.89
N VAL A 278 9.21 -18.79 3.85
CA VAL A 278 10.52 -18.86 3.17
C VAL A 278 11.59 -18.17 4.01
N VAL A 279 11.24 -17.06 4.67
CA VAL A 279 12.16 -16.29 5.51
C VAL A 279 12.39 -16.95 6.88
N GLU A 280 11.35 -17.52 7.47
CA GLU A 280 11.36 -18.11 8.82
C GLU A 280 10.71 -19.52 8.81
N PRO A 281 11.39 -20.53 8.24
CA PRO A 281 10.80 -21.86 8.02
C PRO A 281 10.41 -22.60 9.30
N GLU A 282 11.03 -22.28 10.43
CA GLU A 282 10.81 -22.96 11.72
C GLU A 282 9.83 -22.22 12.65
N ASN A 283 9.21 -21.12 12.18
CA ASN A 283 8.32 -20.31 13.00
C ASN A 283 6.94 -20.99 13.16
N LEU A 284 6.78 -21.73 14.27
CA LEU A 284 5.51 -22.43 14.59
C LEU A 284 4.31 -21.48 14.74
N ALA A 285 4.52 -20.23 15.18
CA ALA A 285 3.45 -19.25 15.26
C ALA A 285 2.94 -18.90 13.86
N ARG A 286 3.84 -18.79 12.88
CA ARG A 286 3.50 -18.52 11.47
C ARG A 286 2.70 -19.67 10.90
N GLU A 287 3.11 -20.91 11.17
CA GLU A 287 2.43 -22.08 10.65
C GLU A 287 1.00 -22.21 11.20
N ARG A 288 0.82 -22.00 12.51
CA ARG A 288 -0.52 -21.95 13.12
C ARG A 288 -1.39 -20.85 12.50
N LYS A 289 -0.81 -19.68 12.22
CA LYS A 289 -1.52 -18.57 11.58
C LYS A 289 -1.90 -18.90 10.14
N MET A 290 -1.00 -19.51 9.36
CA MET A 290 -1.26 -19.97 8.00
C MET A 290 -2.45 -20.94 7.95
N GLN A 291 -2.44 -21.95 8.82
CA GLN A 291 -3.55 -22.92 8.90
C GLN A 291 -4.88 -22.25 9.26
N TRP A 292 -4.86 -21.26 10.16
CA TRP A 292 -6.05 -20.47 10.46
C TRP A 292 -6.54 -19.68 9.25
N VAL A 293 -5.62 -18.99 8.53
CA VAL A 293 -5.94 -18.23 7.32
C VAL A 293 -6.56 -19.15 6.27
N GLN A 294 -5.93 -20.28 5.96
CA GLN A 294 -6.43 -21.25 5.00
C GLN A 294 -7.84 -21.74 5.35
N ARG A 295 -8.11 -22.05 6.64
CA ARG A 295 -9.47 -22.40 7.08
C ARG A 295 -10.47 -21.27 6.86
N GLN A 296 -10.11 -20.01 7.15
CA GLN A 296 -10.99 -18.88 6.85
C GLN A 296 -11.25 -18.77 5.34
N ARG A 297 -10.20 -18.87 4.51
CA ARG A 297 -10.29 -18.70 3.07
C ARG A 297 -11.08 -19.81 2.38
N LEU A 298 -11.02 -21.06 2.85
CA LEU A 298 -11.86 -22.16 2.38
C LEU A 298 -13.36 -21.84 2.52
N GLU A 299 -13.75 -21.17 3.61
CA GLU A 299 -15.13 -20.72 3.83
C GLU A 299 -15.42 -19.34 3.23
N ARG A 300 -14.44 -18.76 2.53
CA ARG A 300 -14.40 -17.38 2.03
C ARG A 300 -14.53 -16.32 3.11
N LYS A 301 -14.23 -16.63 4.38
CA LYS A 301 -14.23 -15.65 5.47
C LYS A 301 -13.05 -14.70 5.35
N SER A 302 -13.28 -13.44 5.70
CA SER A 302 -12.24 -12.42 5.75
C SER A 302 -11.23 -12.66 6.88
N THR A 303 -9.98 -12.28 6.67
CA THR A 303 -8.90 -12.36 7.68
C THR A 303 -8.53 -11.02 8.32
N VAL A 304 -9.23 -9.94 7.93
CA VAL A 304 -8.83 -8.55 8.18
C VAL A 304 -9.02 -8.05 9.60
N TRP A 305 -9.55 -8.84 10.54
CA TRP A 305 -9.59 -8.45 11.95
C TRP A 305 -9.03 -9.60 12.79
N THR A 306 -7.87 -9.38 13.41
CA THR A 306 -7.31 -10.33 14.36
C THR A 306 -6.80 -9.59 15.59
N GLN A 307 -7.24 -10.01 16.78
CA GLN A 307 -6.62 -9.59 18.04
C GLN A 307 -5.13 -9.97 18.02
N GLY A 308 -4.27 -9.12 18.57
CA GLY A 308 -2.85 -9.40 18.73
C GLY A 308 -2.06 -9.50 17.42
N TRP A 309 -2.29 -8.60 16.45
CA TRP A 309 -1.42 -8.53 15.26
C TRP A 309 0.03 -8.15 15.61
N GLY A 310 0.27 -7.45 16.74
CA GLY A 310 1.62 -7.31 17.32
C GLY A 310 2.22 -8.63 17.81
N GLN A 311 1.40 -9.67 18.04
CA GLN A 311 1.81 -11.05 18.33
C GLN A 311 1.73 -11.97 17.11
N ALA A 312 1.21 -11.48 15.97
CA ALA A 312 1.29 -12.22 14.72
C ALA A 312 2.75 -12.16 14.24
N PRO A 313 3.31 -13.28 13.79
CA PRO A 313 4.68 -13.32 13.31
C PRO A 313 4.78 -12.39 12.10
N SER A 314 5.40 -11.24 12.33
CA SER A 314 6.03 -10.46 11.28
C SER A 314 7.37 -11.12 11.01
N PRO A 315 7.82 -11.27 9.74
CA PRO A 315 9.16 -11.76 9.45
C PRO A 315 10.19 -11.04 10.34
N ALA A 316 11.17 -11.73 10.94
CA ALA A 316 12.19 -11.14 11.82
C ALA A 316 12.88 -9.89 11.26
N ILE A 317 12.82 -9.67 9.93
CA ILE A 317 13.18 -8.42 9.25
C ILE A 317 12.48 -7.16 9.80
N TRP A 318 11.33 -7.30 10.47
CA TRP A 318 10.51 -6.21 10.98
C TRP A 318 10.58 -6.01 12.51
N SER A 319 11.44 -6.75 13.23
CA SER A 319 11.58 -6.58 14.68
C SER A 319 12.72 -5.62 15.03
N PRO A 320 12.50 -4.62 15.91
CA PRO A 320 13.57 -3.73 16.40
C PRO A 320 14.44 -4.40 17.49
N LYS A 321 14.17 -5.65 17.87
CA LYS A 321 15.02 -6.37 18.84
C LYS A 321 16.36 -6.73 18.18
N PRO A 322 17.51 -6.40 18.80
CA PRO A 322 18.79 -6.86 18.29
C PRO A 322 18.79 -8.39 18.22
N TRP A 323 19.24 -8.91 17.08
CA TRP A 323 19.57 -10.32 16.90
C TRP A 323 20.40 -10.79 18.11
N PRO A 324 20.04 -11.89 18.80
CA PRO A 324 20.89 -12.41 19.85
C PRO A 324 22.23 -12.82 19.22
N VAL A 325 23.27 -12.03 19.54
CA VAL A 325 24.67 -12.35 19.27
C VAL A 325 25.02 -13.56 20.14
N GLY A 326 24.68 -14.75 19.65
CA GLY A 326 24.86 -15.99 20.40
C GLY A 326 24.77 -17.27 19.58
N ALA A 327 24.24 -17.22 18.35
CA ALA A 327 24.13 -18.39 17.48
C ALA A 327 24.88 -18.20 16.15
N SER A 328 26.21 -18.03 16.21
CA SER A 328 27.15 -18.54 15.18
C SER A 328 28.61 -18.26 15.58
N GLN A 329 29.16 -19.03 16.52
CA GLN A 329 30.60 -19.30 16.52
C GLN A 329 30.85 -20.74 16.05
N SER A 330 30.40 -21.06 14.83
CA SER A 330 30.84 -22.28 14.13
C SER A 330 30.32 -22.27 12.71
N SER A 331 30.93 -21.43 11.86
CA SER A 331 31.16 -21.66 10.42
C SER A 331 31.39 -20.30 9.77
N GLY A 332 32.65 -20.02 9.42
CA GLY A 332 33.05 -18.84 8.68
C GLY A 332 32.63 -18.92 7.21
N LEU A 333 31.32 -18.88 6.95
CA LEU A 333 30.73 -18.99 5.61
C LEU A 333 29.47 -18.14 5.41
N PHE A 334 29.34 -16.97 6.02
CA PHE A 334 28.24 -16.05 5.68
C PHE A 334 28.73 -14.60 5.55
N LYS A 335 29.56 -14.38 4.53
CA LYS A 335 29.79 -13.04 3.94
C LYS A 335 29.69 -13.02 2.41
N SER A 336 29.27 -14.12 1.78
CA SER A 336 29.28 -14.26 0.31
C SER A 336 28.04 -14.90 -0.31
N GLU A 337 27.06 -15.40 0.45
CA GLU A 337 25.87 -16.06 -0.12
C GLU A 337 24.59 -15.21 -0.18
N LEU A 338 24.68 -13.92 0.18
CA LEU A 338 23.63 -12.93 -0.08
C LEU A 338 23.74 -12.26 -1.48
N LEU A 339 24.63 -12.74 -2.35
CA LEU A 339 24.95 -12.09 -3.63
C LEU A 339 24.59 -12.86 -4.91
N GLU A 340 24.06 -14.09 -4.87
CA GLU A 340 23.51 -14.72 -6.08
C GLU A 340 22.21 -15.52 -5.81
N PRO A 341 21.07 -15.14 -6.40
CA PRO A 341 19.86 -15.96 -6.35
C PRO A 341 19.94 -17.09 -7.38
N LYS A 342 19.94 -18.35 -6.90
CA LYS A 342 19.60 -19.50 -7.76
C LYS A 342 18.10 -19.49 -8.05
N ARG A 343 17.78 -19.65 -9.34
CA ARG A 343 16.44 -19.56 -9.93
C ARG A 343 15.51 -20.67 -9.45
N VAL A 344 14.30 -20.29 -9.05
CA VAL A 344 13.11 -21.12 -9.21
C VAL A 344 12.07 -20.26 -9.93
N GLY A 345 11.52 -20.80 -11.03
CA GLY A 345 10.67 -20.07 -11.97
C GLY A 345 9.31 -19.71 -11.37
N GLY A 346 8.92 -18.45 -11.55
CA GLY A 346 7.66 -17.89 -11.07
C GLY A 346 7.82 -16.39 -10.85
N TRP A 347 7.73 -15.63 -11.95
CA TRP A 347 7.77 -14.17 -12.07
C TRP A 347 7.83 -13.36 -10.76
N ALA A 348 9.05 -13.15 -10.25
CA ALA A 348 9.40 -12.20 -9.20
C ALA A 348 10.77 -11.58 -9.54
N GLY A 349 10.90 -10.25 -9.48
CA GLY A 349 12.10 -9.50 -9.90
C GLY A 349 12.80 -8.78 -8.75
N PHE A 350 14.12 -9.01 -8.62
CA PHE A 350 15.15 -8.36 -7.78
C PHE A 350 16.45 -8.21 -8.62
N PRO A 351 17.57 -7.56 -8.18
CA PRO A 351 17.85 -6.55 -7.14
C PRO A 351 18.61 -5.30 -7.68
N VAL A 352 18.94 -4.30 -6.84
CA VAL A 352 19.93 -3.23 -7.14
C VAL A 352 20.80 -2.92 -5.91
N LEU A 353 22.12 -2.87 -6.13
CA LEU A 353 23.15 -2.43 -5.18
C LEU A 353 23.55 -0.97 -5.43
N GLY A 354 23.85 -0.22 -4.36
CA GLY A 354 24.39 1.15 -4.38
C GLY A 354 25.93 1.21 -4.26
N PRO A 355 26.50 2.44 -4.25
CA PRO A 355 27.46 2.77 -3.19
C PRO A 355 27.38 4.22 -2.62
N PHE A 356 27.73 4.30 -1.33
CA PHE A 356 28.49 5.32 -0.57
C PHE A 356 28.09 6.83 -0.46
N SER A 357 27.71 7.18 0.78
CA SER A 357 28.12 8.31 1.65
C SER A 357 28.30 9.74 1.11
N SER A 358 27.56 10.68 1.71
CA SER A 358 28.12 11.91 2.31
C SER A 358 27.07 12.66 3.16
N PHE A 359 27.56 13.23 4.26
CA PHE A 359 26.88 14.02 5.29
C PHE A 359 26.23 15.32 4.76
N CYS A 360 25.07 15.72 5.31
CA CYS A 360 24.87 17.00 6.04
C CYS A 360 23.42 17.21 6.54
N SER A 361 23.33 17.87 7.70
CA SER A 361 22.16 18.12 8.56
C SER A 361 21.15 19.21 8.08
N PRO A 362 19.99 19.37 8.77
CA PRO A 362 18.79 20.03 8.23
C PRO A 362 18.54 21.46 8.73
N SER A 363 17.84 22.26 7.91
CA SER A 363 17.23 23.57 8.22
C SER A 363 16.26 23.89 7.08
N GLN A 364 15.04 24.40 7.19
CA GLN A 364 14.19 24.98 8.24
C GLN A 364 12.75 24.93 7.69
N CYS A 365 11.76 24.54 8.52
CA CYS A 365 10.35 24.80 8.23
C CYS A 365 9.91 26.02 9.04
N LEU A 366 9.52 27.09 8.35
CA LEU A 366 8.85 28.24 8.93
C LEU A 366 7.34 27.93 9.03
N SER A 367 6.78 28.15 10.22
CA SER A 367 5.33 28.12 10.46
C SER A 367 4.66 29.40 9.95
N PRO A 368 3.34 29.38 9.80
CA PRO A 368 2.58 30.33 10.61
C PRO A 368 1.30 29.76 11.25
N ARG A 369 1.25 29.98 12.56
CA ARG A 369 0.13 30.42 13.42
C ARG A 369 -1.33 30.03 13.09
N SER A 370 -1.88 29.38 14.10
CA SER A 370 -3.28 29.21 14.49
C SER A 370 -4.24 30.37 14.18
N ALA A 371 -5.41 30.03 13.63
CA ALA A 371 -6.64 30.81 13.77
C ALA A 371 -7.78 29.89 14.23
N ARG A 372 -8.42 30.21 15.36
CA ARG A 372 -9.65 29.54 15.83
C ARG A 372 -10.85 30.09 15.04
N PRO A 373 -11.84 29.26 14.68
CA PRO A 373 -13.06 29.72 14.01
C PRO A 373 -14.05 30.38 15.00
N PRO A 374 -14.87 31.35 14.54
CA PRO A 374 -15.74 32.13 15.41
C PRO A 374 -17.13 31.50 15.52
N TRP A 375 -17.39 30.70 16.56
CA TRP A 375 -18.76 30.45 17.06
C TRP A 375 -18.86 30.12 18.55
N GLU A 376 -17.76 30.15 19.31
CA GLU A 376 -17.84 30.21 20.78
C GLU A 376 -18.09 31.65 21.25
N ARG A 377 -19.36 32.05 21.30
CA ARG A 377 -19.82 33.10 22.21
C ARG A 377 -21.07 32.61 22.93
N SER A 378 -20.86 32.21 24.17
CA SER A 378 -21.85 31.88 25.18
C SER A 378 -22.78 33.08 25.47
N ALA A 379 -24.07 32.79 25.60
CA ALA A 379 -25.09 33.73 26.06
C ALA A 379 -24.95 34.02 27.57
N PRO A 380 -25.25 35.23 28.06
CA PRO A 380 -25.29 35.50 29.49
C PRO A 380 -26.67 35.18 30.09
N THR A 381 -26.66 34.38 31.15
CA THR A 381 -27.73 34.25 32.13
C THR A 381 -27.63 35.39 33.14
N THR A 382 -28.71 36.16 33.34
CA THR A 382 -28.95 36.88 34.60
C THR A 382 -30.44 36.84 34.94
N HIS A 383 -30.73 36.16 36.05
CA HIS A 383 -31.89 36.40 36.89
C HIS A 383 -31.61 37.60 37.82
N SER A 384 -32.72 38.20 38.28
CA SER A 384 -32.91 39.30 39.24
C SER A 384 -32.43 40.69 38.83
#